data_AF-A0A4Y9YIC7-F1
#
_entry.id   AF-A0A4Y9YIC7-F1
#
_cell.length_a   1.000
_cell.length_b   1.000
_cell.length_c   1.000
_cell.angle_alpha   90.00
_cell.angle_beta   90.00
_cell.angle_gamma   90.00
#
_symmetry.space_group_name_H-M   'P 1'
#
loop_
_entity.id
_entity.type
_entity.pdbx_description
1 polymer ?
#
loop_
_entity_poly.entity_id
_entity_poly.type
_entity_poly.pdbx_seq_one_letter_code
_entity_poly.pdbx_strand_id
1 'polypeptide(L)'
;MSAHAARLARLFTPEYACRINAQIVHPAQSQVVKPNELESALARPLNVSVYEPDRHATYLAATLSFGIMKGHPFLDGNKRTAFFLANEYLRAQGLPGLLDEGKTGSVYQGFIDIADRHIDTAAGKLGVEEFSDSLHSQNPKS
;
A
#
# COMPACT_ATOMS: atom_id res chain seq x y z
N MET A 1 -11.27 -7.06 -12.46
CA MET A 1 -10.33 -6.77 -11.35
C MET A 1 -10.31 -7.86 -10.27
N SER A 2 -11.46 -8.39 -9.84
CA SER A 2 -11.55 -9.48 -8.83
C SER A 2 -10.60 -10.68 -9.06
N ALA A 3 -10.50 -11.22 -10.27
CA ALA A 3 -9.61 -12.35 -10.57
C ALA A 3 -8.12 -12.06 -10.30
N HIS A 4 -7.68 -10.82 -10.51
CA HIS A 4 -6.30 -10.43 -10.19
C HIS A 4 -6.10 -10.28 -8.68
N ALA A 5 -7.04 -9.63 -7.97
CA ALA A 5 -6.97 -9.49 -6.51
C ALA A 5 -6.94 -10.86 -5.80
N ALA A 6 -7.72 -11.84 -6.29
CA ALA A 6 -7.69 -13.21 -5.76
C ALA A 6 -6.33 -13.90 -5.95
N ARG A 7 -5.65 -13.65 -7.08
CA ARG A 7 -4.28 -14.13 -7.31
C ARG A 7 -3.29 -13.43 -6.37
N LEU A 8 -3.40 -12.11 -6.24
CA LEU A 8 -2.48 -11.32 -5.40
C LEU A 8 -2.64 -11.64 -3.91
N ALA A 9 -3.84 -11.98 -3.44
CA ALA A 9 -4.05 -12.44 -2.06
C ALA A 9 -3.23 -13.70 -1.71
N ARG A 10 -2.82 -14.50 -2.71
CA ARG A 10 -1.93 -15.65 -2.52
C ARG A 10 -0.44 -15.30 -2.57
N LEU A 11 -0.09 -14.12 -3.06
CA LEU A 11 1.28 -13.62 -3.15
C LEU A 11 1.62 -12.69 -1.99
N PHE A 12 0.69 -11.82 -1.61
CA PHE A 12 0.81 -10.87 -0.51
C PHE A 12 0.44 -11.55 0.82
N THR A 13 1.24 -12.54 1.21
CA THR A 13 1.06 -13.26 2.47
C THR A 13 1.76 -12.55 3.63
N PRO A 14 1.45 -12.89 4.90
CA PRO A 14 2.21 -12.40 6.05
C PRO A 14 3.72 -12.66 5.93
N GLU A 15 4.13 -13.83 5.43
CA GLU A 15 5.55 -14.16 5.22
C GLU A 15 6.21 -13.24 4.19
N TYR A 16 5.51 -12.92 3.10
CA TYR A 16 6.00 -11.97 2.11
C TYR A 16 6.16 -10.58 2.74
N ALA A 17 5.14 -10.10 3.46
CA ALA A 17 5.18 -8.81 4.14
C ALA A 17 6.32 -8.73 5.18
N CYS A 18 6.57 -9.81 5.94
CA CYS A 18 7.68 -9.90 6.88
C CYS A 18 9.04 -9.83 6.18
N ARG A 19 9.21 -10.50 5.03
CA ARG A 19 10.46 -10.44 4.25
C ARG A 19 10.74 -9.04 3.73
N ILE A 20 9.72 -8.34 3.24
CA ILE A 20 9.84 -6.93 2.85
C ILE A 20 10.20 -6.08 4.06
N ASN A 21 9.49 -6.22 5.19
CA ASN A 21 9.80 -5.47 6.40
C ASN A 21 11.23 -5.71 6.88
N ALA A 22 11.74 -6.95 6.82
CA ALA A 22 13.11 -7.29 7.20
C ALA A 22 14.16 -6.54 6.38
N GLN A 23 13.92 -6.33 5.08
CA GLN A 23 14.79 -5.50 4.24
C GLN A 23 14.71 -4.02 4.63
N ILE A 24 13.51 -3.55 5.00
CA ILE A 24 13.24 -2.15 5.34
C ILE A 24 13.83 -1.72 6.69
N VAL A 25 13.87 -2.62 7.67
CA VAL A 25 14.32 -2.31 9.04
C VAL A 25 15.78 -2.71 9.30
N HIS A 26 16.46 -3.31 8.32
CA HIS A 26 17.87 -3.68 8.45
C HIS A 26 18.73 -2.49 8.95
N PRO A 27 19.59 -2.65 9.99
CA PRO A 27 20.05 -3.91 10.59
C PRO A 27 19.19 -4.51 11.71
N ALA A 28 18.07 -3.89 12.07
CA ALA A 28 17.16 -4.46 13.05
C ALA A 28 16.47 -5.74 12.52
N GLN A 29 15.96 -6.57 13.44
CA GLN A 29 15.16 -7.74 13.08
C GLN A 29 13.71 -7.34 12.85
N SER A 30 13.10 -7.89 11.80
CA SER A 30 11.65 -7.78 11.60
C SER A 30 10.93 -8.56 12.70
N GLN A 31 9.95 -7.92 13.33
CA GLN A 31 9.09 -8.56 14.32
C GLN A 31 7.65 -8.10 14.10
N VAL A 32 6.75 -9.07 13.96
CA VAL A 32 5.31 -8.82 13.96
C VAL A 32 4.82 -8.78 15.41
N VAL A 33 4.25 -7.65 15.81
CA VAL A 33 3.69 -7.42 17.15
C VAL A 33 2.16 -7.51 17.16
N LYS A 34 1.50 -7.34 16.01
CA LYS A 34 0.05 -7.52 15.87
C LYS A 34 -0.28 -8.33 14.61
N PRO A 35 -0.23 -9.67 14.69
CA PRO A 35 -0.44 -10.54 13.53
C PRO A 35 -1.84 -10.40 12.92
N ASN A 36 -2.88 -10.26 13.75
CA ASN A 36 -4.26 -10.11 13.27
C ASN A 36 -4.45 -8.82 12.46
N GLU A 37 -3.75 -7.73 12.81
CA GLU A 37 -3.80 -6.48 12.05
C GLU A 37 -3.10 -6.62 10.70
N LEU A 38 -2.01 -7.41 10.64
CA LEU A 38 -1.33 -7.71 9.40
C LEU A 38 -2.22 -8.51 8.46
N GLU A 39 -2.81 -9.59 8.95
CA GLU A 39 -3.73 -10.44 8.18
C GLU A 39 -4.95 -9.65 7.68
N SER A 40 -5.55 -8.84 8.57
CA SER A 40 -6.66 -7.95 8.22
C SER A 40 -6.28 -6.96 7.11
N ALA A 41 -5.10 -6.34 7.20
CA ALA A 41 -4.62 -5.43 6.16
C ALA A 41 -4.37 -6.13 4.81
N LEU A 42 -3.81 -7.34 4.82
CA LEU A 42 -3.53 -8.11 3.59
C LEU A 42 -4.81 -8.66 2.93
N ALA A 43 -5.86 -8.92 3.71
CA ALA A 43 -7.15 -9.39 3.20
C ALA A 43 -8.00 -8.26 2.58
N ARG A 44 -7.83 -7.01 3.03
CA ARG A 44 -8.65 -5.85 2.61
C ARG A 44 -8.76 -5.66 1.09
N PRO A 45 -7.68 -5.71 0.29
CA PRO A 45 -7.78 -5.53 -1.16
C PRO A 45 -8.67 -6.57 -1.85
N LEU A 46 -8.61 -7.83 -1.40
CA LEU A 46 -9.49 -8.88 -1.92
C LEU A 46 -10.94 -8.60 -1.52
N ASN A 47 -11.19 -8.30 -0.25
CA ASN A 47 -12.54 -8.01 0.24
C ASN A 47 -13.17 -6.86 -0.54
N VAL A 48 -12.46 -5.74 -0.69
CA VAL A 48 -12.93 -4.58 -1.47
C VAL A 48 -13.18 -4.99 -2.92
N SER A 49 -12.30 -5.76 -3.55
CA SER A 49 -12.51 -6.17 -4.95
C SER A 49 -13.72 -7.07 -5.18
N VAL A 50 -14.21 -7.74 -4.13
CA VAL A 50 -15.39 -8.62 -4.17
C VAL A 50 -16.66 -7.82 -3.90
N TYR A 51 -16.66 -6.98 -2.87
CA TYR A 51 -17.85 -6.21 -2.46
C TYR A 51 -18.04 -4.92 -3.24
N GLU A 52 -16.96 -4.32 -3.75
CA GLU A 52 -16.94 -3.07 -4.53
C GLU A 52 -16.16 -3.28 -5.85
N PRO A 53 -16.69 -4.06 -6.80
CA PRO A 53 -15.96 -4.51 -7.98
C PRO A 53 -15.54 -3.39 -8.95
N ASP A 54 -16.18 -2.23 -8.86
CA ASP A 54 -15.90 -1.05 -9.69
C ASP A 54 -14.70 -0.22 -9.20
N ARG A 55 -14.18 -0.50 -7.98
CA ARG A 55 -13.02 0.22 -7.44
C ARG A 55 -11.75 -0.10 -8.22
N HIS A 56 -10.99 0.94 -8.53
CA HIS A 56 -9.72 0.82 -9.24
C HIS A 56 -8.62 0.14 -8.40
N ALA A 57 -7.61 -0.41 -9.09
CA ALA A 57 -6.46 -1.04 -8.45
C ALA A 57 -5.67 -0.08 -7.52
N THR A 58 -5.68 1.23 -7.81
CA THR A 58 -5.14 2.28 -6.93
C THR A 58 -5.83 2.31 -5.57
N TYR A 59 -7.17 2.26 -5.57
CA TYR A 59 -7.97 2.15 -4.33
C TYR A 59 -7.61 0.87 -3.56
N LEU A 60 -7.46 -0.27 -4.24
CA LEU A 60 -7.09 -1.53 -3.61
C LEU A 60 -5.70 -1.46 -2.94
N ALA A 61 -4.69 -0.95 -3.64
CA ALA A 61 -3.35 -0.73 -3.09
C ALA A 61 -3.39 0.25 -1.90
N ALA A 62 -4.23 1.28 -2.00
CA ALA A 62 -4.44 2.24 -0.94
C ALA A 62 -5.00 1.59 0.33
N THR A 63 -6.00 0.71 0.21
CA THR A 63 -6.57 0.01 1.37
C THR A 63 -5.57 -0.91 2.08
N LEU A 64 -4.67 -1.55 1.32
CA LEU A 64 -3.57 -2.35 1.85
C LEU A 64 -2.63 -1.47 2.68
N SER A 65 -2.15 -0.38 2.06
CA SER A 65 -1.24 0.57 2.70
C SER A 65 -1.83 1.13 3.99
N PHE A 66 -3.07 1.61 3.92
CA PHE A 66 -3.81 2.17 5.04
C PHE A 66 -3.93 1.17 6.19
N GLY A 67 -4.30 -0.07 5.89
CA GLY A 67 -4.44 -1.14 6.89
C GLY A 67 -3.15 -1.38 7.67
N ILE A 68 -2.01 -1.45 6.98
CA ILE A 68 -0.70 -1.66 7.62
C ILE A 68 -0.29 -0.43 8.43
N MET A 69 -0.49 0.78 7.89
CA MET A 69 -0.15 2.01 8.61
C MET A 69 -0.93 2.17 9.90
N LYS A 70 -2.25 1.95 9.90
CA LYS A 70 -3.10 2.12 11.08
C LYS A 70 -3.03 0.95 12.04
N GLY A 71 -2.88 -0.27 11.52
CA GLY A 71 -2.75 -1.47 12.33
C GLY A 71 -1.45 -1.46 13.15
N HIS A 72 -0.38 -0.87 12.61
CA HIS A 72 0.98 -0.97 13.14
C HIS A 72 1.37 -2.44 13.45
N PRO A 73 1.29 -3.36 12.48
CA PRO A 73 1.53 -4.77 12.73
C PRO A 73 2.97 -5.14 13.07
N PHE A 74 3.95 -4.34 12.65
CA PHE A 74 5.37 -4.57 12.90
C PHE A 74 5.90 -3.70 14.05
N LEU A 75 6.98 -4.13 14.70
CA LEU A 75 7.66 -3.37 15.75
C LEU A 75 8.20 -2.03 15.21
N ASP A 76 8.80 -2.03 14.02
CA ASP A 76 9.25 -0.83 13.29
C ASP A 76 8.99 -0.98 11.79
N GLY A 77 9.06 0.13 11.05
CA GLY A 77 9.03 0.15 9.61
C GLY A 77 7.64 0.10 9.01
N ASN A 78 6.56 0.20 9.80
CA ASN A 78 5.17 0.08 9.33
C ASN A 78 4.86 0.97 8.12
N LYS A 79 5.16 2.27 8.20
CA LYS A 79 4.90 3.22 7.09
C LYS A 79 5.69 2.87 5.82
N ARG A 80 6.98 2.57 5.99
CA ARG A 80 7.87 2.18 4.89
C ARG A 80 7.42 0.87 4.24
N THR A 81 7.07 -0.12 5.05
CA THR A 81 6.56 -1.43 4.60
C THR A 81 5.22 -1.29 3.89
N ALA A 82 4.30 -0.47 4.41
CA ALA A 82 3.02 -0.18 3.78
C ALA A 82 3.19 0.44 2.38
N PHE A 83 4.09 1.43 2.27
CA PHE A 83 4.44 2.05 0.99
C PHE A 83 4.97 1.03 -0.03
N PHE A 84 5.96 0.23 0.35
CA PHE A 84 6.55 -0.78 -0.53
C PHE A 84 5.53 -1.83 -0.97
N LEU A 85 4.69 -2.32 -0.05
CA LEU A 85 3.67 -3.31 -0.39
C LEU A 85 2.59 -2.74 -1.32
N ALA A 86 2.21 -1.47 -1.15
CA ALA A 86 1.28 -0.82 -2.08
C ALA A 86 1.89 -0.63 -3.47
N ASN A 87 3.16 -0.22 -3.54
CA ASN A 87 3.90 -0.11 -4.80
C ASN A 87 3.95 -1.46 -5.55
N GLU A 88 4.36 -2.53 -4.86
CA GLU A 88 4.42 -3.86 -5.45
C GLU A 88 3.04 -4.37 -5.83
N TYR A 89 2.00 -4.03 -5.08
CA TYR A 89 0.63 -4.42 -5.41
C TYR A 89 0.20 -3.82 -6.75
N LEU A 90 0.48 -2.54 -7.00
CA LEU A 90 0.18 -1.90 -8.30
C LEU A 90 0.97 -2.53 -9.45
N ARG A 91 2.27 -2.75 -9.26
CA ARG A 91 3.11 -3.42 -10.25
C ARG A 91 2.63 -4.83 -10.58
N ALA A 92 2.19 -5.58 -9.58
CA ALA A 92 1.65 -6.93 -9.75
C ALA A 92 0.25 -6.95 -10.42
N GLN A 93 -0.44 -5.80 -10.44
CA GLN A 93 -1.65 -5.57 -11.25
C GLN A 93 -1.32 -5.15 -12.69
N GLY A 94 -0.05 -5.00 -13.06
CA GLY A 94 0.39 -4.56 -14.38
C GLY A 94 0.33 -3.04 -14.56
N LEU A 95 0.23 -2.27 -13.48
CA LEU A 95 0.22 -0.81 -13.49
C LEU A 95 1.59 -0.24 -13.10
N PRO A 96 1.88 1.03 -13.43
CA PRO A 96 3.01 1.74 -12.85
C PRO A 96 2.94 1.68 -11.31
N GLY A 97 4.09 1.43 -10.68
CA GLY A 97 4.24 1.57 -9.24
C GLY A 97 4.19 3.03 -8.80
N LEU A 98 4.07 3.25 -7.49
CA LEU A 98 4.01 4.57 -6.86
C LEU A 98 5.24 5.45 -7.17
N LEU A 99 6.36 4.86 -7.59
CA LEU A 99 7.60 5.55 -7.95
C LEU A 99 7.93 5.52 -9.45
N ASP A 100 7.11 4.87 -10.27
CA ASP A 100 7.39 4.73 -11.70
C ASP A 100 6.93 5.97 -12.51
N GLU A 101 6.19 6.89 -11.88
CA GLU A 101 5.75 8.15 -12.50
C GLU A 101 6.70 9.30 -12.15
N GLY A 102 7.67 9.57 -13.02
CA GLY A 102 8.45 10.81 -12.96
C GLY A 102 9.75 10.80 -13.77
N LYS A 103 9.86 11.73 -14.73
CA LYS A 103 11.18 12.19 -15.19
C LYS A 103 11.98 12.60 -13.96
N THR A 104 13.26 12.22 -13.93
CA THR A 104 14.22 12.18 -12.81
C THR A 104 14.31 13.40 -11.86
N GLY A 105 13.63 14.51 -12.15
CA GLY A 105 13.51 15.69 -11.27
C GLY A 105 12.19 15.81 -10.47
N SER A 106 11.08 15.15 -10.85
CA SER A 106 9.77 15.25 -10.15
C SER A 106 9.56 14.20 -9.06
N VAL A 107 10.47 13.21 -8.97
CA VAL A 107 10.38 12.07 -8.06
C VAL A 107 10.42 12.52 -6.60
N TYR A 108 11.19 13.55 -6.26
CA TYR A 108 11.29 14.05 -4.89
C TYR A 108 10.04 14.81 -4.42
N GLN A 109 9.35 15.52 -5.32
CA GLN A 109 8.12 16.23 -4.99
C GLN A 109 6.93 15.26 -4.84
N GLY A 110 6.83 14.27 -5.74
CA GLY A 110 5.87 13.17 -5.58
C GLY A 110 6.12 12.35 -4.32
N PHE A 111 7.39 12.15 -3.94
CA PHE A 111 7.77 11.45 -2.71
C PHE A 111 7.40 12.23 -1.45
N ILE A 112 7.62 13.55 -1.40
CA ILE A 112 7.20 14.40 -0.26
C ILE A 112 5.68 14.45 -0.17
N ASP A 113 4.98 14.60 -1.29
CA ASP A 113 3.51 14.61 -1.31
C ASP A 113 2.90 13.28 -0.86
N ILE A 114 3.43 12.15 -1.35
CA ILE A 114 2.99 10.81 -0.92
C ILE A 114 3.38 10.54 0.53
N ALA A 115 4.55 11.00 0.98
CA ALA A 115 4.99 10.86 2.36
C ALA A 115 4.15 11.71 3.34
N ASP A 116 3.86 12.98 3.01
CA ASP A 116 3.00 13.86 3.80
C ASP A 116 1.58 13.30 3.87
N ARG A 117 1.04 12.79 2.76
CA ARG A 117 -0.29 12.15 2.72
C ARG A 117 -0.34 10.84 3.51
N HIS A 118 0.71 10.02 3.48
CA HIS A 118 0.86 8.84 4.34
C HIS A 118 0.98 9.22 5.82
N ILE A 119 1.68 10.32 6.14
CA ILE A 119 1.81 10.85 7.51
C ILE A 119 0.45 11.35 8.01
N ASP A 120 -0.31 12.09 7.20
CA ASP A 120 -1.63 12.64 7.55
C ASP A 120 -2.70 11.55 7.70
N THR A 121 -2.66 10.53 6.85
CA THR A 121 -3.51 9.34 6.94
C THR A 121 -3.23 8.54 8.22
N ALA A 122 -1.96 8.33 8.55
CA ALA A 122 -1.56 7.70 9.81
C ALA A 122 -2.00 8.52 11.04
N ALA A 123 -1.90 9.85 10.95
CA ALA A 123 -2.36 10.80 11.96
C ALA A 123 -3.90 10.90 12.09
N GLY A 124 -4.67 10.28 11.18
CA GLY A 124 -6.14 10.29 11.21
C GLY A 124 -6.78 11.55 10.62
N LYS A 125 -6.03 12.31 9.83
CA LYS A 125 -6.49 13.57 9.21
C LYS A 125 -7.09 13.38 7.81
N LEU A 126 -6.89 12.23 7.16
CA LEU A 126 -7.40 11.91 5.81
C LEU A 126 -8.15 10.58 5.80
N GLY A 127 -9.31 10.56 5.13
CA GLY A 127 -10.12 9.37 4.91
C GLY A 127 -9.61 8.49 3.75
N VAL A 128 -10.12 7.25 3.65
CA VAL A 128 -9.73 6.30 2.58
C VAL A 128 -10.15 6.79 1.19
N GLU A 129 -11.25 7.52 1.09
CA GLU A 129 -11.74 8.08 -0.17
C GLU A 129 -10.84 9.20 -0.70
N GLU A 130 -10.46 10.17 0.14
CA GLU A 130 -9.52 11.24 -0.23
C GLU A 130 -8.14 10.71 -0.63
N PHE A 131 -7.69 9.63 0.03
CA PHE A 131 -6.44 8.97 -0.32
C PHE A 131 -6.50 8.29 -1.70
N SER A 132 -7.66 7.73 -2.08
CA SER A 132 -7.85 7.15 -3.41
C SER A 132 -7.94 8.19 -4.52
N ASP A 133 -8.68 9.27 -4.31
CA ASP A 133 -8.84 10.34 -5.32
C ASP A 133 -7.49 11.01 -5.63
N SER A 134 -6.61 11.05 -4.64
CA SER A 134 -5.23 11.52 -4.76
C SER A 134 -4.36 10.67 -5.71
N LEU A 135 -4.63 9.36 -5.81
CA LEU A 135 -3.93 8.46 -6.74
C LEU A 135 -4.46 8.59 -8.18
N HIS A 136 -5.73 9.01 -8.35
CA HIS A 136 -6.34 9.22 -9.66
C HIS A 136 -5.93 10.55 -10.31
N SER A 137 -5.65 11.60 -9.53
CA SER A 137 -5.22 12.92 -10.04
C SER A 137 -3.87 12.90 -10.78
N GLN A 138 -3.08 11.84 -10.63
CA GLN A 138 -1.79 11.65 -11.31
C GLN A 138 -1.93 11.01 -12.71
N ASN A 139 -3.12 10.54 -13.11
CA ASN A 139 -3.37 9.96 -14.44
C ASN A 139 -4.18 10.92 -15.34
N PRO A 140 -3.56 11.92 -16.00
CA PRO A 140 -4.16 12.50 -17.18
C PRO A 140 -4.09 11.47 -18.31
N LYS A 141 -5.28 11.13 -18.82
CA LYS A 141 -5.51 10.30 -20.01
C LYS A 141 -4.38 10.45 -21.04
N SER A 142 -3.75 9.34 -21.38
CA SER A 142 -3.11 9.10 -22.67
C SER A 142 -3.32 7.65 -23.06
#